data_AF-A0A940WR66-F1
#
_entry.id   AF-A0A940WR66-F1
#
_cell.length_a   1.000
_cell.length_b   1.000
_cell.length_c   1.000
_cell.angle_alpha   90.00
_cell.angle_beta   90.00
_cell.angle_gamma   90.00
#
_symmetry.space_group_name_H-M   'P 1'
#
loop_
_entity.id
_entity.type
_entity.pdbx_description
1 polymer ?
#
loop_
_entity_poly.entity_id
_entity_poly.type
_entity_poly.pdbx_seq_one_letter_code
_entity_poly.pdbx_strand_id
1 'polypeptide(L)'
;MSEAALRIWGQAIKLTGFADEELAEVFDTFGGSIDVIADGREPQLTVHRQHGSAAGAGERRSRHRGGSPAGKYFLDGTPFDGAEQQRDITIVSEGSGCDVYAEDDALLVVAGDSATIVADRLPQMLLSDVIEDWLLCRSRANGAVQVHCAAWLDDGRATLAVGSSGAGKSTELFRNVRAGSSFLSNDRAFLRLRDGALEVRSFPLPVNIGCGTIRALDLPIPHHGLGDHDKIRLRAPEVAERFDVDYETWYPVARVVCTSLADFNANIYWDEDACHPFWVRGWHPGTLPGAVVEKLTAALEPLIIERRLLTGQGAVR
;
A
#
# COMPACT_ATOMS: atom_id res chain seq x y z
N MET A 1 5.98 -28.66 5.94
CA MET A 1 5.30 -27.45 6.41
C MET A 1 6.35 -26.57 7.07
N SER A 2 6.62 -25.40 6.49
CA SER A 2 7.59 -24.46 7.02
C SER A 2 6.93 -23.56 8.08
N GLU A 3 7.79 -23.01 8.95
CA GLU A 3 7.45 -21.92 9.87
C GLU A 3 8.30 -20.72 9.46
N ALA A 4 7.69 -19.56 9.34
CA ALA A 4 8.37 -18.31 9.06
C ALA A 4 7.97 -17.25 10.09
N ALA A 5 8.96 -16.56 10.66
CA ALA A 5 8.75 -15.41 11.52
C ALA A 5 9.31 -14.18 10.81
N LEU A 6 8.45 -13.20 10.55
CA LEU A 6 8.72 -12.03 9.72
C LEU A 6 8.44 -10.75 10.52
N ARG A 7 9.12 -9.67 10.18
CA ARG A 7 8.76 -8.30 10.55
C ARG A 7 8.33 -7.58 9.30
N ILE A 8 7.12 -7.03 9.26
CA ILE A 8 6.64 -6.22 8.15
C ILE A 8 6.11 -4.91 8.71
N TRP A 9 6.66 -3.79 8.25
CA TRP A 9 6.35 -2.42 8.74
C TRP A 9 6.57 -2.26 10.25
N GLY A 10 7.59 -2.95 10.78
CA GLY A 10 7.90 -3.02 12.19
C GLY A 10 6.97 -3.95 13.01
N GLN A 11 6.02 -4.64 12.39
CA GLN A 11 5.12 -5.57 13.08
C GLN A 11 5.58 -7.02 12.95
N ALA A 12 5.62 -7.76 14.06
CA ALA A 12 6.02 -9.17 14.07
C ALA A 12 4.87 -10.09 13.64
N ILE A 13 5.11 -10.94 12.64
CA ILE A 13 4.14 -11.86 12.05
C ILE A 13 4.71 -13.28 12.07
N LYS A 14 3.91 -14.26 12.49
CA LYS A 14 4.27 -15.68 12.42
C LYS A 14 3.37 -16.40 11.42
N LEU A 15 3.98 -17.08 10.47
CA LEU A 15 3.31 -17.88 9.43
C LEU A 15 3.66 -19.35 9.65
N THR A 16 2.66 -20.24 9.65
CA THR A 16 2.88 -21.67 9.87
C THR A 16 2.03 -22.50 8.93
N GLY A 17 2.59 -23.61 8.43
CA GLY A 17 1.88 -24.55 7.59
C GLY A 17 1.92 -24.25 6.09
N PHE A 18 2.51 -23.12 5.70
CA PHE A 18 2.61 -22.69 4.30
C PHE A 18 3.71 -23.45 3.55
N ALA A 19 3.57 -23.54 2.23
CA ALA A 19 4.62 -23.99 1.32
C ALA A 19 5.58 -22.85 0.98
N ASP A 20 6.80 -23.18 0.55
CA ASP A 20 7.83 -22.17 0.26
C ASP A 20 7.42 -21.23 -0.89
N GLU A 21 6.67 -21.73 -1.87
CA GLU A 21 6.10 -20.93 -2.97
C GLU A 21 4.99 -19.97 -2.51
N GLU A 22 4.17 -20.36 -1.54
CA GLU A 22 3.16 -19.48 -0.92
C GLU A 22 3.86 -18.37 -0.10
N LEU A 23 4.95 -18.70 0.59
CA LEU A 23 5.76 -17.72 1.32
C LEU A 23 6.50 -16.77 0.37
N ALA A 24 7.00 -17.26 -0.77
CA ALA A 24 7.69 -16.44 -1.76
C ALA A 24 6.82 -15.29 -2.29
N GLU A 25 5.50 -15.48 -2.38
CA GLU A 25 4.56 -14.42 -2.73
C GLU A 25 4.53 -13.28 -1.70
N VAL A 26 4.63 -13.60 -0.41
CA VAL A 26 4.73 -12.60 0.66
C VAL A 26 6.03 -11.79 0.50
N PHE A 27 7.14 -12.47 0.19
CA PHE A 27 8.42 -11.81 -0.09
C PHE A 27 8.38 -10.92 -1.34
N ASP A 28 7.67 -11.32 -2.39
CA ASP A 28 7.47 -10.48 -3.59
C ASP A 28 6.53 -9.30 -3.30
N THR A 29 5.49 -9.50 -2.49
CA THR A 29 4.49 -8.46 -2.21
C THR A 29 5.04 -7.37 -1.30
N PHE A 30 5.78 -7.73 -0.26
CA PHE A 30 6.31 -6.80 0.75
C PHE A 30 7.83 -6.60 0.64
N GLY A 31 8.44 -7.00 -0.48
CA GLY A 31 9.88 -6.93 -0.70
C GLY A 31 10.48 -5.56 -0.37
N GLY A 32 11.61 -5.58 0.33
CA GLY A 32 12.26 -4.39 0.89
C GLY A 32 11.71 -3.93 2.24
N SER A 33 10.54 -4.41 2.67
CA SER A 33 9.93 -4.08 3.98
C SER A 33 9.86 -5.25 4.96
N ILE A 34 10.52 -6.37 4.62
CA ILE A 34 10.55 -7.60 5.42
C ILE A 34 11.90 -7.75 6.11
N ASP A 35 11.88 -7.94 7.43
CA ASP A 35 12.99 -8.56 8.16
C ASP A 35 12.63 -9.99 8.55
N VAL A 36 13.53 -10.95 8.32
CA VAL A 36 13.37 -12.31 8.86
C VAL A 36 13.79 -12.30 10.33
N ILE A 37 12.85 -12.62 11.22
CA ILE A 37 13.07 -12.55 12.66
C ILE A 37 13.62 -13.91 13.15
N ALA A 38 14.80 -13.89 13.77
CA ALA A 38 15.30 -15.01 14.58
C ALA A 38 15.03 -14.84 16.08
N ASP A 39 14.54 -13.66 16.51
CA ASP A 39 14.70 -13.15 17.88
C ASP A 39 13.67 -13.61 18.92
N GLY A 40 12.81 -14.60 18.61
CA GLY A 40 11.90 -15.22 19.59
C GLY A 40 10.88 -14.28 20.22
N ARG A 41 10.71 -13.05 19.70
CA ARG A 41 9.64 -12.14 20.12
C ARG A 41 8.28 -12.77 19.84
N GLU A 42 7.32 -12.50 20.72
CA GLU A 42 5.94 -12.93 20.48
C GLU A 42 5.39 -12.27 19.21
N PRO A 43 4.80 -13.07 18.30
CA PRO A 43 4.18 -12.53 17.10
C PRO A 43 2.95 -11.70 17.48
N GLN A 44 2.78 -10.58 16.79
CA GLN A 44 1.60 -9.72 16.90
C GLN A 44 0.47 -10.15 15.96
N LEU A 45 0.78 -10.92 14.92
CA LEU A 45 -0.18 -11.64 14.08
C LEU A 45 0.31 -13.06 13.91
N THR A 46 -0.57 -14.04 14.08
CA THR A 46 -0.28 -15.42 13.69
C THR A 46 -1.22 -15.86 12.58
N VAL A 47 -0.66 -16.38 11.48
CA VAL A 47 -1.43 -16.97 10.39
C VAL A 47 -1.08 -18.45 10.25
N HIS A 48 -2.13 -19.29 10.25
CA HIS A 48 -2.03 -20.72 10.15
C HIS A 48 -2.62 -21.21 8.83
N ARG A 49 -1.94 -22.14 8.17
CA ARG A 49 -2.41 -22.83 6.97
C ARG A 49 -2.89 -24.24 7.33
N GLN A 50 -4.08 -24.63 6.88
CA GLN A 50 -4.64 -25.98 7.05
C GLN A 50 -5.18 -26.53 5.72
N HIS A 51 -4.82 -27.77 5.38
CA HIS A 51 -5.35 -28.40 4.17
C HIS A 51 -6.82 -28.80 4.33
N GLY A 52 -7.61 -28.53 3.30
CA GLY A 52 -9.03 -28.87 3.21
C GLY A 52 -9.78 -27.90 2.31
N SER A 53 -10.87 -28.37 1.70
CA SER A 53 -11.78 -27.52 0.93
C SER A 53 -12.94 -27.05 1.81
N ALA A 54 -13.37 -25.80 1.65
CA ALA A 54 -14.61 -25.34 2.25
C ALA A 54 -15.33 -24.40 1.29
N ALA A 55 -16.65 -24.50 1.25
CA ALA A 55 -17.50 -23.57 0.52
C ALA A 55 -18.20 -22.66 1.53
N GLY A 56 -18.10 -21.35 1.31
CA GLY A 56 -18.87 -20.35 2.03
C GLY A 56 -20.09 -19.92 1.21
N ALA A 57 -21.22 -19.73 1.85
CA ALA A 57 -22.37 -19.03 1.27
C ALA A 57 -22.62 -17.75 2.09
N GLY A 58 -22.81 -16.62 1.42
CA GLY A 58 -22.95 -15.34 2.11
C GLY A 58 -22.97 -14.14 1.17
N GLU A 59 -22.85 -12.95 1.75
CA GLU A 59 -22.78 -11.68 1.03
C GLU A 59 -21.40 -11.52 0.38
N ARG A 60 -21.36 -11.12 -0.90
CA ARG A 60 -20.12 -10.88 -1.64
C ARG A 60 -19.64 -9.45 -1.42
N ARG A 61 -18.38 -9.29 -0.98
CA ARG A 61 -17.69 -8.00 -0.86
C ARG A 61 -16.52 -7.98 -1.84
N SER A 62 -16.52 -6.99 -2.72
CA SER A 62 -15.47 -6.82 -3.72
C SER A 62 -14.29 -6.04 -3.17
N ARG A 63 -13.08 -6.50 -3.49
CA ARG A 63 -11.82 -5.78 -3.38
C ARG A 63 -11.32 -5.44 -4.77
N HIS A 64 -11.10 -4.15 -5.00
CA HIS A 64 -10.61 -3.65 -6.28
C HIS A 64 -9.33 -2.84 -6.07
N ARG A 65 -8.14 -3.41 -6.17
CA ARG A 65 -6.91 -2.59 -6.11
C ARG A 65 -6.89 -1.66 -7.34
N GLY A 66 -7.13 -0.37 -7.12
CA GLY A 66 -7.31 0.69 -8.13
C GLY A 66 -6.80 0.40 -9.56
N GLY A 67 -7.74 0.31 -10.49
CA GLY A 67 -7.49 0.17 -11.92
C GLY A 67 -7.36 1.53 -12.61
N SER A 68 -6.25 1.74 -13.32
CA SER A 68 -6.15 2.76 -14.37
C SER A 68 -6.46 2.07 -15.69
N PRO A 69 -7.15 2.71 -16.65
CA PRO A 69 -7.39 2.13 -17.98
C PRO A 69 -6.09 2.01 -18.81
N ALA A 70 -4.99 2.59 -18.34
CA ALA A 70 -3.67 2.47 -18.98
C ALA A 70 -3.18 1.01 -18.98
N GLY A 71 -2.57 0.59 -20.08
CA GLY A 71 -1.79 -0.64 -20.13
C GLY A 71 -0.67 -0.59 -19.09
N LYS A 72 -0.56 -1.64 -18.27
CA LYS A 72 0.50 -1.80 -17.28
C LYS A 72 1.37 -2.97 -17.71
N TYR A 73 2.69 -2.80 -17.63
CA TYR A 73 3.66 -3.82 -18.01
C TYR A 73 4.74 -3.92 -16.94
N PHE A 74 5.22 -5.13 -16.66
CA PHE A 74 6.36 -5.32 -15.76
C PHE A 74 7.68 -4.87 -16.42
N LEU A 75 8.77 -4.83 -15.65
CA LEU A 75 10.08 -4.41 -16.15
C LEU A 75 10.59 -5.26 -17.33
N ASP A 76 10.23 -6.55 -17.35
CA ASP A 76 10.55 -7.48 -18.45
C ASP A 76 9.67 -7.30 -19.70
N GLY A 77 8.69 -6.39 -19.66
CA GLY A 77 7.77 -6.10 -20.74
C GLY A 77 6.54 -7.00 -20.78
N THR A 78 6.40 -7.95 -19.87
CA THR A 78 5.18 -8.77 -19.78
C THR A 78 3.99 -7.92 -19.34
N PRO A 79 2.80 -8.10 -19.96
CA PRO A 79 1.62 -7.35 -19.58
C PRO A 79 1.15 -7.74 -18.19
N PHE A 80 0.77 -6.74 -17.39
CA PHE A 80 0.12 -6.94 -16.11
C PHE A 80 -1.37 -7.16 -16.31
N ASP A 81 -1.90 -8.29 -15.83
CA ASP A 81 -3.34 -8.54 -15.87
C ASP A 81 -4.04 -7.81 -14.72
N GLY A 82 -4.81 -6.77 -15.07
CA GLY A 82 -5.60 -6.02 -14.10
C GLY A 82 -6.70 -6.85 -13.42
N ALA A 83 -7.13 -7.97 -14.01
CA ALA A 83 -8.11 -8.86 -13.40
C ALA A 83 -7.56 -9.52 -12.13
N GLU A 84 -6.24 -9.73 -12.01
CA GLU A 84 -5.60 -10.24 -10.80
C GLU A 84 -5.74 -9.29 -9.58
N GLN A 85 -6.15 -8.04 -9.82
CA GLN A 85 -6.42 -7.04 -8.78
C GLN A 85 -7.86 -7.04 -8.28
N GLN A 86 -8.77 -7.72 -8.97
CA GLN A 86 -10.17 -7.85 -8.61
C GLN A 86 -10.38 -9.19 -7.92
N ARG A 87 -10.62 -9.13 -6.61
CA ARG A 87 -10.91 -10.31 -5.80
C ARG A 87 -12.18 -10.07 -5.02
N ASP A 88 -12.99 -11.11 -4.92
CA ASP A 88 -14.24 -11.02 -4.20
C ASP A 88 -14.21 -12.04 -3.06
N ILE A 89 -14.51 -11.56 -1.87
CA ILE A 89 -14.70 -12.43 -0.72
C ILE A 89 -16.19 -12.60 -0.45
N THR A 90 -16.55 -13.75 0.09
CA THR A 90 -17.88 -14.05 0.60
C THR A 90 -17.84 -13.99 2.13
N ILE A 91 -18.67 -13.13 2.72
CA ILE A 91 -18.83 -13.01 4.16
C ILE A 91 -19.68 -14.17 4.64
N VAL A 92 -19.07 -15.19 5.26
CA VAL A 92 -19.78 -16.36 5.80
C VAL A 92 -20.40 -16.04 7.15
N SER A 93 -19.65 -15.36 8.03
CA SER A 93 -20.16 -14.85 9.31
C SER A 93 -19.28 -13.72 9.86
N GLU A 94 -19.88 -12.72 10.48
CA GLU A 94 -19.19 -11.66 11.23
C GLU A 94 -19.84 -11.45 12.60
N GLY A 95 -19.05 -11.02 13.60
CA GLY A 95 -19.61 -10.38 14.80
C GLY A 95 -19.83 -11.27 16.04
N SER A 96 -18.96 -12.26 16.27
CA SER A 96 -19.00 -13.11 17.47
C SER A 96 -17.62 -13.33 18.13
N GLY A 97 -16.67 -12.41 17.91
CA GLY A 97 -15.25 -12.60 18.28
C GLY A 97 -14.48 -13.50 17.30
N CYS A 98 -15.17 -14.02 16.30
CA CYS A 98 -14.64 -14.79 15.19
C CYS A 98 -15.37 -14.35 13.91
N ASP A 99 -14.61 -13.97 12.89
CA ASP A 99 -15.10 -13.62 11.57
C ASP A 99 -14.67 -14.72 10.58
N VAL A 100 -15.53 -15.05 9.62
CA VAL A 100 -15.30 -16.11 8.64
C VAL A 100 -15.62 -15.61 7.24
N TYR A 101 -14.65 -15.76 6.35
CA TYR A 101 -14.71 -15.33 4.96
C TYR A 101 -14.38 -16.51 4.04
N ALA A 102 -14.90 -16.51 2.82
CA ALA A 102 -14.51 -17.46 1.79
C ALA A 102 -14.03 -16.72 0.54
N GLU A 103 -12.99 -17.22 -0.10
CA GLU A 103 -12.48 -16.75 -1.39
C GLU A 103 -12.15 -17.97 -2.24
N ASP A 104 -12.77 -18.08 -3.42
CA ASP A 104 -12.76 -19.29 -4.25
C ASP A 104 -13.06 -20.54 -3.40
N ASP A 105 -12.12 -21.49 -3.31
CA ASP A 105 -12.22 -22.73 -2.54
C ASP A 105 -11.54 -22.65 -1.15
N ALA A 106 -11.19 -21.45 -0.69
CA ALA A 106 -10.54 -21.21 0.59
C ALA A 106 -11.50 -20.60 1.62
N LEU A 107 -11.28 -20.95 2.89
CA LEU A 107 -11.93 -20.33 4.05
C LEU A 107 -10.88 -19.62 4.90
N LEU A 108 -11.13 -18.35 5.20
CA LEU A 108 -10.36 -17.55 6.13
C LEU A 108 -11.17 -17.41 7.43
N VAL A 109 -10.62 -17.90 8.53
CA VAL A 109 -11.18 -17.78 9.88
C VAL A 109 -10.29 -16.84 10.69
N VAL A 110 -10.86 -15.77 11.23
CA VAL A 110 -10.12 -14.73 11.95
C VAL A 110 -10.66 -14.54 13.35
N ALA A 111 -9.79 -14.60 14.36
CA ALA A 111 -10.13 -14.41 15.76
C ALA A 111 -9.03 -13.61 16.47
N GLY A 112 -9.33 -12.35 16.82
CA GLY A 112 -8.34 -11.43 17.38
C GLY A 112 -7.14 -11.26 16.43
N ASP A 113 -5.92 -11.38 16.95
CA ASP A 113 -4.67 -11.29 16.19
C ASP A 113 -4.22 -12.65 15.60
N SER A 114 -5.17 -13.54 15.30
CA SER A 114 -4.92 -14.85 14.70
C SER A 114 -5.83 -15.08 13.50
N ALA A 115 -5.26 -15.64 12.43
CA ALA A 115 -5.98 -16.05 11.23
C ALA A 115 -5.65 -17.51 10.87
N THR A 116 -6.64 -18.26 10.38
CA THR A 116 -6.46 -19.61 9.83
C THR A 116 -7.02 -19.66 8.41
N ILE A 117 -6.21 -20.10 7.46
CA ILE A 117 -6.61 -20.30 6.06
C ILE A 117 -6.73 -21.80 5.80
N VAL A 118 -7.96 -22.25 5.55
CA VAL A 118 -8.30 -23.62 5.16
C VAL A 118 -8.47 -23.66 3.65
N ALA A 119 -7.60 -24.37 2.95
CA ALA A 119 -7.65 -24.54 1.50
C ALA A 119 -6.88 -25.80 1.07
N ASP A 120 -7.21 -26.44 -0.04
CA ASP A 120 -6.31 -27.45 -0.63
C ASP A 120 -5.20 -26.77 -1.43
N ARG A 121 -5.57 -25.76 -2.22
CA ARG A 121 -4.69 -24.83 -2.91
C ARG A 121 -4.98 -23.41 -2.44
N LEU A 122 -3.96 -22.68 -1.99
CA LEU A 122 -4.12 -21.30 -1.58
C LEU A 122 -4.43 -20.41 -2.80
N PRO A 123 -5.51 -19.62 -2.79
CA PRO A 123 -5.74 -18.59 -3.78
C PRO A 123 -4.57 -17.61 -3.80
N GLN A 124 -4.16 -17.20 -4.99
CA GLN A 124 -3.07 -16.23 -5.17
C GLN A 124 -3.38 -14.96 -4.37
N MET A 125 -2.37 -14.33 -3.78
CA MET A 125 -2.47 -13.12 -2.96
C MET A 125 -3.29 -13.21 -1.67
N LEU A 126 -4.08 -14.27 -1.40
CA LEU A 126 -4.93 -14.32 -0.21
C LEU A 126 -4.10 -14.14 1.07
N LEU A 127 -2.94 -14.78 1.18
CA LEU A 127 -2.06 -14.61 2.34
C LEU A 127 -1.55 -13.16 2.47
N SER A 128 -1.06 -12.60 1.37
CA SER A 128 -0.58 -11.22 1.33
C SER A 128 -1.69 -10.21 1.64
N ASP A 129 -2.92 -10.51 1.20
CA ASP A 129 -4.11 -9.70 1.42
C ASP A 129 -4.50 -9.68 2.90
N VAL A 130 -4.50 -10.84 3.56
CA VAL A 130 -4.72 -10.95 5.01
C VAL A 130 -3.68 -10.17 5.79
N ILE A 131 -2.40 -10.30 5.42
CA ILE A 131 -1.30 -9.58 6.09
C ILE A 131 -1.44 -8.07 5.88
N GLU A 132 -1.69 -7.63 4.64
CA GLU A 132 -1.85 -6.21 4.31
C GLU A 132 -3.01 -5.60 5.07
N ASP A 133 -4.19 -6.23 5.07
CA ASP A 133 -5.36 -5.74 5.80
C ASP A 133 -5.08 -5.58 7.30
N TRP A 134 -4.43 -6.56 7.93
CA TRP A 134 -4.04 -6.46 9.33
C TRP A 134 -3.05 -5.31 9.56
N LEU A 135 -2.00 -5.18 8.73
CA LEU A 135 -1.00 -4.12 8.84
C LEU A 135 -1.60 -2.72 8.67
N LEU A 136 -2.55 -2.57 7.75
CA LEU A 136 -3.30 -1.33 7.53
C LEU A 136 -4.14 -0.97 8.76
N CYS A 137 -4.87 -1.93 9.32
CA CYS A 137 -5.64 -1.78 10.56
C CYS A 137 -4.75 -1.37 11.74
N ARG A 138 -3.60 -2.04 11.92
CA ARG A 138 -2.62 -1.73 12.97
C ARG A 138 -2.03 -0.33 12.81
N SER A 139 -1.71 0.07 11.58
CA SER A 139 -1.21 1.42 11.30
C SER A 139 -2.22 2.49 11.71
N ARG A 140 -3.51 2.27 11.41
CA ARG A 140 -4.61 3.16 11.81
C ARG A 140 -4.88 3.15 13.30
N ALA A 141 -4.83 1.99 13.96
CA ALA A 141 -4.95 1.90 15.42
C ALA A 141 -3.85 2.72 16.14
N ASN A 142 -2.71 2.92 15.50
CA ASN A 142 -1.62 3.78 15.97
C ASN A 142 -1.75 5.26 15.52
N GLY A 143 -2.92 5.67 15.04
CA GLY A 143 -3.23 7.05 14.66
C GLY A 143 -2.70 7.48 13.28
N ALA A 144 -2.29 6.54 12.42
CA ALA A 144 -1.84 6.86 11.07
C ALA A 144 -3.00 6.80 10.05
N VAL A 145 -3.12 7.83 9.21
CA VAL A 145 -4.02 7.86 8.05
C VAL A 145 -3.25 7.50 6.78
N GLN A 146 -3.92 6.97 5.76
CA GLN A 146 -3.32 6.87 4.43
C GLN A 146 -3.59 8.14 3.64
N VAL A 147 -2.64 8.56 2.82
CA VAL A 147 -2.82 9.66 1.88
C VAL A 147 -2.39 9.21 0.47
N HIS A 148 -3.18 9.57 -0.54
CA HIS A 148 -2.80 9.36 -1.94
C HIS A 148 -1.92 10.51 -2.40
N CYS A 149 -0.61 10.29 -2.31
CA CYS A 149 0.40 11.27 -2.65
C CYS A 149 1.61 10.61 -3.31
N ALA A 150 2.41 11.44 -3.96
CA ALA A 150 3.80 11.13 -4.22
C ALA A 150 4.66 11.89 -3.20
N ALA A 151 5.76 11.32 -2.73
CA ALA A 151 6.60 11.89 -1.71
C ALA A 151 8.08 11.54 -1.93
N TRP A 152 8.95 12.48 -1.59
CA TRP A 152 10.41 12.33 -1.65
C TRP A 152 11.04 13.00 -0.43
N LEU A 153 12.32 12.71 -0.21
CA LEU A 153 13.11 13.25 0.89
C LEU A 153 14.19 14.19 0.38
N ASP A 154 14.32 15.32 1.05
CA ASP A 154 15.44 16.25 0.95
C ASP A 154 16.01 16.45 2.36
N ASP A 155 17.28 16.11 2.57
CA ASP A 155 17.97 16.20 3.87
C ASP A 155 17.18 15.55 5.04
N GLY A 156 16.60 14.37 4.78
CA GLY A 156 15.82 13.60 5.77
C GLY A 156 14.45 14.19 6.11
N ARG A 157 13.95 15.16 5.32
CA ARG A 157 12.62 15.76 5.49
C ARG A 157 11.78 15.53 4.25
N ALA A 158 10.50 15.21 4.47
CA ALA A 158 9.64 14.83 3.37
C ALA A 158 8.92 16.02 2.72
N THR A 159 8.82 15.96 1.40
CA THR A 159 7.86 16.76 0.63
C THR A 159 6.80 15.83 0.04
N LEU A 160 5.52 16.20 0.19
CA LEU A 160 4.39 15.48 -0.40
C LEU A 160 3.81 16.28 -1.55
N ALA A 161 3.61 15.66 -2.71
CA ALA A 161 2.74 16.14 -3.77
C ALA A 161 1.39 15.42 -3.70
N VAL A 162 0.33 16.17 -3.42
CA VAL A 162 -1.04 15.67 -3.24
C VAL A 162 -1.95 16.34 -4.27
N GLY A 163 -2.87 15.55 -4.83
CA GLY A 163 -3.82 16.02 -5.82
C GLY A 163 -4.47 14.85 -6.55
N SER A 164 -5.48 15.17 -7.35
CA SER A 164 -6.25 14.19 -8.13
C SER A 164 -5.40 13.35 -9.11
N SER A 165 -6.01 12.28 -9.63
CA SER A 165 -5.38 11.47 -10.68
C SER A 165 -5.04 12.34 -11.90
N GLY A 166 -3.85 12.17 -12.47
CA GLY A 166 -3.38 12.98 -13.60
C GLY A 166 -2.82 14.36 -13.22
N ALA A 167 -2.82 14.75 -11.93
CA ALA A 167 -2.24 16.02 -11.49
C ALA A 167 -0.70 16.11 -11.61
N GLY A 168 -0.03 15.07 -12.12
CA GLY A 168 1.43 15.06 -12.32
C GLY A 168 2.26 14.69 -11.09
N LYS A 169 1.66 14.15 -10.01
CA LYS A 169 2.34 13.75 -8.76
C LYS A 169 3.57 12.87 -9.01
N SER A 170 3.40 11.78 -9.77
CA SER A 170 4.50 10.86 -10.10
C SER A 170 5.60 11.54 -10.93
N THR A 171 5.22 12.41 -11.88
CA THR A 171 6.20 13.17 -12.65
C THR A 171 7.00 14.13 -11.77
N GLU A 172 6.36 14.78 -10.80
CA GLU A 172 7.05 15.64 -9.83
C GLU A 172 8.02 14.82 -8.96
N LEU A 173 7.58 13.68 -8.43
CA LEU A 173 8.43 12.77 -7.67
C LEU A 173 9.68 12.38 -8.44
N PHE A 174 9.52 11.82 -9.64
CA PHE A 174 10.68 11.34 -10.40
C PHE A 174 11.57 12.47 -10.90
N ARG A 175 11.04 13.69 -11.06
CA ARG A 175 11.88 14.86 -11.35
C ARG A 175 12.81 15.17 -10.18
N ASN A 176 12.30 15.17 -8.96
CA ASN A 176 13.09 15.43 -7.75
C ASN A 176 14.06 14.28 -7.48
N VAL A 177 13.63 13.02 -7.63
CA VAL A 177 14.53 11.85 -7.52
C VAL A 177 15.66 11.93 -8.55
N ARG A 178 15.38 12.30 -9.80
CA ARG A 178 16.42 12.52 -10.81
C ARG A 178 17.37 13.67 -10.43
N ALA A 179 16.87 14.68 -9.73
CA ALA A 179 17.66 15.83 -9.28
C ALA A 179 18.50 15.54 -8.00
N GLY A 180 18.36 14.36 -7.39
CA GLY A 180 19.16 13.91 -6.25
C GLY A 180 18.38 13.69 -4.95
N SER A 181 17.07 13.96 -4.92
CA SER A 181 16.24 13.63 -3.76
C SER A 181 16.09 12.11 -3.59
N SER A 182 15.85 11.63 -2.38
CA SER A 182 15.54 10.20 -2.15
C SER A 182 14.06 9.92 -2.40
N PHE A 183 13.75 8.78 -3.01
CA PHE A 183 12.37 8.32 -3.16
C PHE A 183 11.78 8.02 -1.77
N LEU A 184 10.51 8.40 -1.55
CA LEU A 184 9.75 7.93 -0.39
C LEU A 184 8.53 7.12 -0.82
N SER A 185 7.65 7.67 -1.65
CA SER A 185 6.48 6.95 -2.17
C SER A 185 5.89 7.60 -3.43
N ASN A 186 5.15 6.86 -4.27
CA ASN A 186 4.52 7.39 -5.50
C ASN A 186 2.99 7.56 -5.44
N ASP A 187 2.28 6.58 -4.86
CA ASP A 187 0.82 6.58 -4.86
C ASP A 187 0.23 6.65 -3.45
N ARG A 188 0.96 6.20 -2.42
CA ARG A 188 0.42 6.11 -1.05
C ARG A 188 1.47 6.32 0.01
N ALA A 189 1.16 7.10 1.02
CA ALA A 189 2.00 7.18 2.21
C ALA A 189 1.13 7.08 3.46
N PHE A 190 1.75 6.69 4.58
CA PHE A 190 1.14 6.85 5.88
C PHE A 190 1.49 8.21 6.46
N LEU A 191 0.50 8.91 7.01
CA LEU A 191 0.68 10.15 7.75
C LEU A 191 0.22 9.97 9.19
N ARG A 192 0.96 10.54 10.13
CA ARG A 192 0.52 10.59 11.53
C ARG A 192 0.95 11.88 12.19
N LEU A 193 0.37 12.16 13.34
CA LEU A 193 0.87 13.18 14.26
C LEU A 193 1.73 12.53 15.34
N ARG A 194 2.88 13.13 15.60
CA ARG A 194 3.72 12.81 16.75
C ARG A 194 4.20 14.10 17.38
N ASP A 195 3.91 14.29 18.66
CA ASP A 195 4.31 15.48 19.42
C ASP A 195 3.93 16.82 18.74
N GLY A 196 2.79 16.83 18.05
CA GLY A 196 2.27 17.99 17.31
C GLY A 196 2.88 18.21 15.92
N ALA A 197 3.86 17.40 15.51
CA ALA A 197 4.46 17.44 14.19
C ALA A 197 3.85 16.37 13.27
N LEU A 198 3.74 16.69 11.98
CA LEU A 198 3.32 15.76 10.95
C LEU A 198 4.52 14.90 10.51
N GLU A 199 4.37 13.59 10.60
CA GLU A 199 5.34 12.62 10.10
C GLU A 199 4.72 11.80 8.96
N VAL A 200 5.57 11.36 8.02
CA VAL A 200 5.19 10.51 6.90
C VAL A 200 6.09 9.27 6.84
N ARG A 201 5.54 8.15 6.40
CA ARG A 201 6.28 6.92 6.10
C ARG A 201 5.85 6.36 4.76
N SER A 202 6.79 5.69 4.09
CA SER A 202 6.52 4.98 2.84
C SER A 202 5.44 3.90 3.02
N PHE A 203 4.83 3.53 1.89
CA PHE A 203 3.94 2.39 1.77
C PHE A 203 4.54 1.46 0.71
N PRO A 204 4.92 0.21 1.04
CA PRO A 204 5.52 -0.72 0.09
C PRO A 204 4.46 -1.29 -0.84
N LEU A 205 4.10 -0.50 -1.84
CA LEU A 205 3.28 -0.93 -2.97
C LEU A 205 4.10 -0.91 -4.25
N PRO A 206 3.71 -1.74 -5.22
CA PRO A 206 4.21 -1.62 -6.58
C PRO A 206 3.98 -0.20 -7.13
N VAL A 207 4.98 0.34 -7.81
CA VAL A 207 4.97 1.68 -8.37
C VAL A 207 4.67 1.63 -9.86
N ASN A 208 3.69 2.40 -10.33
CA ASN A 208 3.38 2.52 -11.75
C ASN A 208 3.91 3.85 -12.30
N ILE A 209 4.85 3.80 -13.25
CA ILE A 209 5.49 4.96 -13.86
C ILE A 209 5.03 5.06 -15.31
N GLY A 210 4.40 6.18 -15.67
CA GLY A 210 3.96 6.42 -17.05
C GLY A 210 5.15 6.52 -18.01
N CYS A 211 5.05 5.90 -19.19
CA CYS A 211 6.11 5.92 -20.19
C CYS A 211 6.40 7.34 -20.67
N GLY A 212 5.40 8.23 -20.71
CA GLY A 212 5.62 9.66 -20.96
C GLY A 212 6.52 10.32 -19.90
N THR A 213 6.36 9.96 -18.61
CA THR A 213 7.24 10.41 -17.52
C THR A 213 8.66 9.85 -17.69
N ILE A 214 8.78 8.55 -18.00
CA ILE A 214 10.08 7.89 -18.24
C ILE A 214 10.85 8.63 -19.35
N ARG A 215 10.19 8.95 -20.47
CA ARG A 215 10.81 9.69 -21.59
C ARG A 215 11.13 11.13 -21.25
N ALA A 216 10.14 11.88 -20.74
CA ALA A 216 10.30 13.30 -20.46
C ALA A 216 11.40 13.58 -19.45
N LEU A 217 11.60 12.64 -18.52
CA LEU A 217 12.63 12.71 -17.51
C LEU A 217 13.78 11.74 -17.77
N ASP A 218 13.91 11.18 -18.98
CA ASP A 218 14.99 10.25 -19.38
C ASP A 218 15.44 9.34 -18.21
N LEU A 219 14.45 8.68 -17.61
CA LEU A 219 14.65 7.77 -16.49
C LEU A 219 15.23 6.47 -17.06
N PRO A 220 16.18 5.81 -16.37
CA PRO A 220 16.83 4.61 -16.88
C PRO A 220 15.92 3.37 -16.77
N ILE A 221 14.64 3.46 -17.11
CA ILE A 221 13.61 2.42 -16.96
C ILE A 221 13.25 1.88 -18.35
N PRO A 222 13.39 0.57 -18.60
CA PRO A 222 12.96 -0.02 -19.86
C PRO A 222 11.46 0.24 -20.09
N HIS A 223 11.13 0.87 -21.22
CA HIS A 223 9.74 1.17 -21.58
C HIS A 223 9.29 0.49 -22.88
N HIS A 224 10.14 -0.38 -23.46
CA HIS A 224 9.81 -1.32 -24.54
C HIS A 224 9.10 -0.73 -25.77
N GLY A 225 9.31 0.56 -26.05
CA GLY A 225 8.60 1.26 -27.13
C GLY A 225 7.10 1.53 -26.88
N LEU A 226 6.58 1.27 -25.68
CA LEU A 226 5.17 1.46 -25.29
C LEU A 226 4.69 2.91 -25.40
N GLY A 227 3.38 3.15 -25.58
CA GLY A 227 2.84 4.50 -25.74
C GLY A 227 2.98 5.36 -24.48
N ASP A 228 2.91 6.69 -24.59
CA ASP A 228 3.05 7.60 -23.42
C ASP A 228 2.00 7.38 -22.32
N HIS A 229 0.85 6.81 -22.69
CA HIS A 229 -0.25 6.48 -21.80
C HIS A 229 -0.05 5.15 -21.05
N ASP A 230 0.85 4.28 -21.53
CA ASP A 230 1.18 3.02 -20.88
C ASP A 230 2.07 3.27 -19.65
N LYS A 231 2.11 2.30 -18.75
CA LYS A 231 2.87 2.37 -17.50
C LYS A 231 3.78 1.16 -17.33
N ILE A 232 4.98 1.42 -16.82
CA ILE A 232 5.85 0.39 -16.28
C ILE A 232 5.55 0.23 -14.80
N ARG A 233 5.22 -1.00 -14.40
CA ARG A 233 4.91 -1.41 -13.04
C ARG A 233 6.13 -2.08 -12.44
N LEU A 234 6.70 -1.45 -11.42
CA LEU A 234 7.76 -2.01 -10.61
C LEU A 234 7.13 -2.70 -9.40
N ARG A 235 7.52 -3.94 -9.10
CA ARG A 235 7.15 -4.68 -7.89
C ARG A 235 7.83 -4.06 -6.67
N ALA A 236 7.34 -4.37 -5.46
CA ALA A 236 7.92 -3.83 -4.23
C ALA A 236 9.44 -4.11 -4.10
N PRO A 237 9.96 -5.34 -4.34
CA PRO A 237 11.40 -5.59 -4.33
C PRO A 237 12.18 -4.73 -5.33
N GLU A 238 11.64 -4.56 -6.54
CA GLU A 238 12.27 -3.76 -7.60
C GLU A 238 12.30 -2.27 -7.24
N VAL A 239 11.26 -1.77 -6.55
CA VAL A 239 11.23 -0.40 -6.03
C VAL A 239 12.27 -0.24 -4.93
N ALA A 240 12.33 -1.17 -3.98
CA ALA A 240 13.26 -1.16 -2.87
C ALA A 240 14.72 -1.18 -3.34
N GLU A 241 15.08 -2.11 -4.22
CA GLU A 241 16.43 -2.24 -4.77
C GLU A 241 16.86 -0.99 -5.53
N ARG A 242 15.95 -0.44 -6.34
CA ARG A 242 16.29 0.59 -7.32
C ARG A 242 16.31 1.99 -6.75
N PHE A 243 15.55 2.22 -5.68
CA PHE A 243 15.43 3.54 -5.05
C PHE A 243 15.91 3.57 -3.60
N ASP A 244 16.46 2.46 -3.07
CA ASP A 244 16.97 2.34 -1.70
C ASP A 244 15.95 2.81 -0.66
N VAL A 245 14.73 2.26 -0.75
CA VAL A 245 13.57 2.77 0.01
C VAL A 245 13.60 2.28 1.44
N ASP A 246 13.52 3.23 2.37
CA ASP A 246 13.25 2.96 3.79
C ASP A 246 11.72 2.93 4.06
N TYR A 247 11.21 1.74 4.38
CA TYR A 247 9.80 1.53 4.73
C TYR A 247 9.51 1.60 6.24
N GLU A 248 10.53 1.75 7.08
CA GLU A 248 10.38 1.72 8.54
C GLU A 248 10.34 3.11 9.15
N THR A 249 11.17 4.02 8.64
CA THR A 249 11.38 5.34 9.22
C THR A 249 10.20 6.27 8.97
N TRP A 250 9.82 6.99 10.04
CA TRP A 250 8.91 8.11 9.97
C TRP A 250 9.72 9.40 9.80
N TYR A 251 9.49 10.10 8.70
CA TYR A 251 10.19 11.33 8.36
C TYR A 251 9.31 12.55 8.68
N PRO A 252 9.87 13.64 9.23
CA PRO A 252 9.12 14.87 9.42
C PRO A 252 8.71 15.46 8.07
N VAL A 253 7.45 15.87 7.95
CA VAL A 253 6.97 16.56 6.76
C VAL A 253 7.42 18.01 6.80
N ALA A 254 8.18 18.44 5.79
CA ALA A 254 8.60 19.83 5.62
C ALA A 254 7.63 20.62 4.74
N ARG A 255 7.01 19.97 3.75
CA ARG A 255 6.19 20.64 2.75
C ARG A 255 5.10 19.72 2.21
N VAL A 256 3.95 20.33 1.93
CA VAL A 256 2.89 19.71 1.13
C VAL A 256 2.56 20.60 -0.06
N VAL A 257 2.61 20.04 -1.25
CA VAL A 257 2.23 20.68 -2.51
C VAL A 257 0.87 20.12 -2.89
N CYS A 258 -0.17 20.95 -2.76
CA CYS A 258 -1.53 20.64 -3.19
C CYS A 258 -2.21 21.91 -3.72
N THR A 259 -3.39 21.74 -4.34
CA THR A 259 -4.14 22.88 -4.88
C THR A 259 -4.95 23.62 -3.82
N SER A 260 -5.35 22.93 -2.75
CA SER A 260 -6.08 23.46 -1.60
C SER A 260 -6.07 22.45 -0.46
N LEU A 261 -6.47 22.89 0.73
CA LEU A 261 -6.73 22.00 1.86
C LEU A 261 -7.87 20.99 1.56
N ALA A 262 -8.90 21.41 0.82
CA ALA A 262 -9.99 20.53 0.40
C ALA A 262 -9.50 19.40 -0.52
N ASP A 263 -8.61 19.72 -1.47
CA ASP A 263 -7.97 18.73 -2.34
C ASP A 263 -7.10 17.76 -1.54
N PHE A 264 -6.35 18.25 -0.54
CA PHE A 264 -5.62 17.37 0.35
C PHE A 264 -6.56 16.42 1.12
N ASN A 265 -7.60 16.95 1.77
CA ASN A 265 -8.54 16.16 2.56
C ASN A 265 -9.28 15.12 1.71
N ALA A 266 -9.58 15.43 0.44
CA ALA A 266 -10.17 14.49 -0.51
C ALA A 266 -9.25 13.32 -0.89
N ASN A 267 -7.95 13.40 -0.58
CA ASN A 267 -6.96 12.35 -0.83
C ASN A 267 -6.48 11.65 0.46
N ILE A 268 -7.13 11.89 1.61
CA ILE A 268 -6.91 11.12 2.85
C ILE A 268 -7.92 9.98 2.90
N TYR A 269 -7.45 8.76 3.21
CA TYR A 269 -8.28 7.58 3.38
C TYR A 269 -8.21 7.07 4.82
N TRP A 270 -9.36 7.03 5.48
CA TRP A 270 -9.46 6.55 6.86
C TRP A 270 -10.51 5.47 7.12
N ASP A 271 -11.73 5.54 6.57
CA ASP A 271 -12.77 4.53 6.85
C ASP A 271 -13.05 3.65 5.64
N GLU A 272 -13.01 4.23 4.43
CA GLU A 272 -13.37 3.52 3.21
C GLU A 272 -12.30 3.77 2.15
N ASP A 273 -11.46 2.77 1.93
CA ASP A 273 -10.67 2.70 0.70
C ASP A 273 -11.22 1.54 -0.13
N ALA A 274 -11.91 1.86 -1.23
CA ALA A 274 -12.39 0.84 -2.16
C ALA A 274 -11.27 -0.07 -2.70
N CYS A 275 -10.01 0.38 -2.62
CA CYS A 275 -8.85 -0.43 -2.99
C CYS A 275 -8.37 -1.40 -1.91
N HIS A 276 -8.70 -1.13 -0.65
CA HIS A 276 -8.36 -1.95 0.51
C HIS A 276 -9.58 -1.97 1.44
N PRO A 277 -10.71 -2.53 0.96
CA PRO A 277 -11.87 -2.69 1.81
C PRO A 277 -11.49 -3.79 2.78
N PHE A 278 -11.20 -3.44 4.03
CA PHE A 278 -10.84 -4.40 5.05
C PHE A 278 -11.81 -5.57 4.99
N TRP A 279 -11.29 -6.75 4.74
CA TRP A 279 -12.08 -7.96 4.75
C TRP A 279 -12.50 -8.25 6.18
N VAL A 280 -11.57 -8.15 7.12
CA VAL A 280 -11.75 -8.50 8.52
C VAL A 280 -12.34 -7.36 9.32
N ARG A 281 -13.61 -7.49 9.68
CA ARG A 281 -14.33 -6.51 10.50
C ARG A 281 -13.73 -6.38 11.89
N GLY A 282 -13.30 -7.47 12.52
CA GLY A 282 -12.67 -7.46 13.84
C GLY A 282 -11.36 -6.66 13.91
N TRP A 283 -10.70 -6.44 12.77
CA TRP A 283 -9.51 -5.58 12.69
C TRP A 283 -9.84 -4.13 12.37
N HIS A 284 -11.02 -3.86 11.83
CA HIS A 284 -11.39 -2.54 11.34
C HIS A 284 -11.24 -1.51 12.47
N PRO A 285 -10.36 -0.51 12.31
CA PRO A 285 -10.25 0.55 13.29
C PRO A 285 -11.59 1.28 13.35
N GLY A 286 -12.02 1.70 14.54
CA GLY A 286 -13.22 2.54 14.63
C GLY A 286 -13.08 3.82 13.79
N THR A 287 -14.19 4.54 13.62
CA THR A 287 -14.21 5.85 12.96
C THR A 287 -13.12 6.76 13.53
N LEU A 288 -12.43 7.52 12.67
CA LEU A 288 -11.39 8.45 13.12
C LEU A 288 -12.04 9.41 14.10
N PRO A 289 -11.53 9.56 15.32
CA PRO A 289 -12.05 10.59 16.20
C PRO A 289 -11.90 11.95 15.48
N GLY A 290 -12.96 12.75 15.38
CA GLY A 290 -12.92 14.04 14.68
C GLY A 290 -11.77 14.94 15.15
N ALA A 291 -11.41 14.84 16.44
CA ALA A 291 -10.27 15.52 17.03
C ALA A 291 -8.91 15.16 16.37
N VAL A 292 -8.75 13.96 15.80
CA VAL A 292 -7.53 13.58 15.07
C VAL A 292 -7.50 14.24 13.69
N VAL A 293 -8.64 14.29 12.98
CA VAL A 293 -8.76 15.00 11.69
C VAL A 293 -8.45 16.48 11.87
N GLU A 294 -9.03 17.11 12.89
CA GLU A 294 -8.81 18.52 13.19
C GLU A 294 -7.34 18.81 13.48
N LYS A 295 -6.69 17.99 14.31
CA LYS A 295 -5.27 18.15 14.60
C LYS A 295 -4.38 17.93 13.38
N LEU A 296 -4.68 16.93 12.55
CA LEU A 296 -3.93 16.67 11.32
C LEU A 296 -4.05 17.86 10.37
N THR A 297 -5.27 18.37 10.21
CA THR A 297 -5.57 19.56 9.40
C THR A 297 -4.80 20.78 9.90
N ALA A 298 -4.83 21.05 11.20
CA ALA A 298 -4.13 22.18 11.80
C ALA A 298 -2.60 22.08 11.66
N ALA A 299 -2.02 20.88 11.78
CA ALA A 299 -0.59 20.66 11.58
C ALA A 299 -0.17 20.77 10.11
N LEU A 300 -1.09 20.49 9.18
CA LEU A 300 -0.86 20.52 7.75
C LEU A 300 -0.93 21.94 7.17
N GLU A 301 -1.87 22.77 7.63
CA GLU A 301 -2.12 24.11 7.10
C GLU A 301 -0.85 24.97 6.90
N PRO A 302 0.09 25.07 7.86
CA PRO A 302 1.32 25.85 7.66
C PRO A 302 2.33 25.20 6.69
N LEU A 303 2.15 23.93 6.32
CA LEU A 303 3.03 23.19 5.41
C LEU A 303 2.55 23.24 3.95
N ILE A 304 1.29 23.64 3.73
CA ILE A 304 0.72 23.74 2.39
C ILE A 304 1.36 24.90 1.64
N ILE A 305 1.95 24.57 0.49
CA ILE A 305 2.33 25.56 -0.49
C ILE A 305 1.40 25.39 -1.68
N GLU A 306 0.45 26.32 -1.81
CA GLU A 306 -0.45 26.38 -2.95
C GLU A 306 0.37 26.52 -4.23
N ARG A 307 0.35 25.47 -5.04
CA ARG A 307 0.97 25.46 -6.36
C ARG A 307 0.03 24.73 -7.29
N ARG A 308 -0.17 25.30 -8.48
CA ARG A 308 -0.69 24.51 -9.60
C ARG A 308 0.39 23.48 -9.93
N LEU A 309 0.15 22.22 -9.57
CA LEU A 309 0.89 21.11 -10.15
C LEU A 309 0.74 21.20 -11.68
N LEU A 310 1.80 20.85 -12.41
CA LEU A 310 1.85 20.98 -13.86
C LEU A 310 0.69 20.18 -14.47
N THR A 311 -0.38 20.86 -14.90
CA THR A 311 -1.38 20.25 -15.75
C THR A 311 -0.71 20.00 -17.10
N GLY A 312 -0.66 18.73 -17.53
CA GLY A 312 0.07 18.27 -18.72
C GLY A 312 -0.43 18.81 -20.07
N GLN A 313 -0.92 20.04 -20.15
CA GLN A 313 -1.40 20.68 -21.39
C GLN A 313 -0.53 21.84 -21.87
N GLY A 314 0.66 22.07 -21.30
CA GLY A 314 1.47 23.24 -21.66
C GLY A 314 2.98 23.09 -21.54
N ALA A 315 3.59 22.04 -22.10
CA ALA A 315 5.05 22.00 -22.31
C ALA A 315 5.48 20.91 -23.31
N VAL A 316 5.03 21.01 -24.56
CA VAL A 316 5.82 20.52 -25.71
C VAL A 316 5.65 21.54 -26.84
N ARG A 317 6.63 22.43 -26.96
CA ARG A 317 7.01 23.12 -28.19
C ARG A 317 8.52 23.18 -28.24
#